data_AF-A0AA87U7V7-F1
#
_entry.id   AF-A0AA87U7V7-F1
#
_cell.length_a   1.000
_cell.length_b   1.000
_cell.length_c   1.000
_cell.angle_alpha   90.00
_cell.angle_beta   90.00
_cell.angle_gamma   90.00
#
_symmetry.space_group_name_H-M   'P 1'
#
loop_
_entity.id
_entity.type
_entity.pdbx_description
1 polymer ?
#
loop_
_entity_poly.entity_id
_entity_poly.type
_entity_poly.pdbx_seq_one_letter_code
_entity_poly.pdbx_strand_id
1 'polypeptide(L)'
;MPPRAAGLIQPGQEVRLRVDAFPYQRFGVVSGHVVQVSRATYREGELLAPIAFKDPVYRVTVSLERTSIAAYGEERPLTPGMTLIGDVITGRRHFTDWVLDPLKAIGSR
;
A
#
# COMPACT_ATOMS: atom_id res chain seq x y z
N MET A 1 0.03 -7.35 5.37
CA MET A 1 -0.14 -6.12 6.18
C MET A 1 -0.15 -6.48 7.66
N PRO A 2 0.56 -5.73 8.54
CA PRO A 2 0.53 -5.96 9.98
C PRO A 2 -0.85 -5.68 10.59
N PRO A 3 -1.22 -6.31 11.73
CA PRO A 3 -2.55 -6.18 12.33
C PRO A 3 -2.92 -4.74 12.72
N ARG A 4 -1.94 -3.95 13.16
CA ARG A 4 -2.13 -2.54 13.55
C ARG A 4 -2.59 -1.65 12.39
N ALA A 5 -2.14 -1.96 11.16
CA ALA A 5 -2.50 -1.19 9.98
C ALA A 5 -3.86 -1.60 9.40
N ALA A 6 -4.29 -2.85 9.61
CA ALA A 6 -5.54 -3.38 9.05
C ALA A 6 -6.80 -2.64 9.55
N GLY A 7 -6.76 -2.05 10.75
CA GLY A 7 -7.90 -1.32 11.32
C GLY A 7 -8.23 0.02 10.65
N LEU A 8 -7.31 0.58 9.86
CA LEU A 8 -7.46 1.88 9.20
C LEU A 8 -7.68 1.78 7.68
N ILE A 9 -7.56 0.56 7.14
CA ILE A 9 -7.66 0.33 5.70
C ILE A 9 -9.10 0.01 5.32
N GLN A 10 -9.59 0.68 4.28
CA GLN A 10 -10.95 0.50 3.77
C GLN A 10 -10.92 0.32 2.24
N PRO A 11 -11.87 -0.46 1.67
CA PRO A 11 -12.07 -0.49 0.23
C PRO A 11 -12.24 0.92 -0.36
N GLY A 12 -11.67 1.15 -1.54
CA GLY A 12 -11.68 2.43 -2.24
C GLY A 12 -10.48 3.34 -1.95
N GLN A 13 -9.63 3.03 -0.97
CA GLN A 13 -8.42 3.81 -0.71
C GLN A 13 -7.40 3.68 -1.84
N GLU A 14 -6.75 4.81 -2.19
CA GLU A 14 -5.64 4.87 -3.14
C GLU A 14 -4.42 4.12 -2.57
N VAL A 15 -3.78 3.33 -3.41
CA VAL A 15 -2.56 2.59 -3.10
C VAL A 15 -1.50 2.92 -4.15
N ARG A 16 -0.30 3.26 -3.69
CA ARG A 16 0.86 3.47 -4.55
C ARG A 16 1.79 2.28 -4.44
N LEU A 17 2.02 1.59 -5.55
CA LEU A 17 2.77 0.34 -5.61
C LEU A 17 4.11 0.56 -6.31
N ARG A 18 5.19 0.20 -5.64
CA ARG A 18 6.54 0.12 -6.17
C ARG A 18 6.81 -1.32 -6.58
N VAL A 19 7.31 -1.53 -7.80
CA VAL A 19 7.63 -2.86 -8.31
C VAL A 19 9.11 -3.14 -8.04
N ASP A 20 9.45 -4.19 -7.30
CA ASP A 20 10.87 -4.45 -6.96
C ASP A 20 11.72 -4.76 -8.21
N ALA A 21 11.11 -5.33 -9.25
CA ALA A 21 11.75 -5.61 -10.52
C ALA A 21 12.13 -4.35 -11.33
N PHE A 22 11.55 -3.18 -11.00
CA PHE A 22 11.77 -1.93 -11.72
C PHE A 22 12.05 -0.78 -10.74
N PRO A 23 13.28 -0.24 -10.67
CA PRO A 23 13.62 0.87 -9.79
C PRO A 23 12.66 2.06 -9.92
N TYR A 24 11.82 2.27 -8.89
CA TYR A 24 10.76 3.28 -8.90
C TYR A 24 11.28 4.71 -9.09
N GLN A 25 12.53 4.98 -8.70
CA GLN A 25 13.18 6.27 -8.89
C GLN A 25 13.30 6.66 -10.38
N ARG A 26 13.32 5.66 -11.27
CA ARG A 26 13.42 5.85 -12.72
C ARG A 26 12.10 5.62 -13.44
N PHE A 27 11.30 4.66 -12.97
CA PHE A 27 10.11 4.18 -13.67
C PHE A 27 8.78 4.56 -13.01
N GLY A 28 8.84 5.25 -11.87
CA GLY A 28 7.66 5.69 -11.13
C GLY A 28 7.01 4.60 -10.30
N VAL A 29 5.75 4.83 -9.96
CA VAL A 29 4.92 3.92 -9.15
C VAL A 29 3.64 3.59 -9.91
N VAL A 30 3.11 2.41 -9.63
CA VAL A 30 1.84 1.94 -10.17
C VAL A 30 0.74 2.34 -9.20
N SER A 31 -0.27 3.06 -9.68
CA SER A 31 -1.44 3.40 -8.90
C SER A 31 -2.45 2.25 -8.88
N GLY A 32 -3.14 2.11 -7.77
CA GLY A 32 -4.23 1.17 -7.62
C GLY A 32 -5.19 1.58 -6.50
N HIS A 33 -6.26 0.82 -6.34
CA HIS A 33 -7.24 1.02 -5.28
C HIS A 33 -7.52 -0.28 -4.53
N VAL A 34 -7.74 -0.17 -3.22
CA VAL A 34 -8.12 -1.33 -2.40
C VAL A 34 -9.51 -1.82 -2.84
N VAL A 35 -9.60 -3.06 -3.30
CA VAL A 35 -10.89 -3.70 -3.63
C VAL A 35 -11.46 -4.39 -2.41
N GLN A 36 -10.59 -5.08 -1.66
CA GLN A 36 -11.02 -5.90 -0.54
C GLN A 36 -9.94 -6.02 0.52
N VAL A 37 -10.37 -6.01 1.78
CA VAL A 37 -9.54 -6.34 2.94
C VAL A 37 -10.10 -7.63 3.54
N SER A 38 -9.32 -8.71 3.52
CA SER A 38 -9.72 -9.93 4.20
C SER A 38 -9.66 -9.69 5.71
N ARG A 39 -10.67 -10.19 6.45
CA ARG A 39 -10.67 -10.16 7.93
C ARG A 39 -9.98 -11.38 8.54
N ALA A 40 -9.59 -12.35 7.71
CA ALA A 40 -8.82 -13.49 8.15
C ALA A 40 -7.35 -13.11 8.31
N THR A 41 -6.80 -13.39 9.49
CA THR A 41 -5.35 -13.37 9.72
C THR A 41 -4.75 -14.66 9.21
N TYR A 42 -3.64 -14.54 8.52
CA TYR A 42 -2.85 -15.69 8.09
C TYR A 42 -1.54 -15.75 8.87
N ARG A 43 -1.18 -16.96 9.29
CA ARG A 43 0.10 -17.25 9.96
C ARG A 43 1.15 -17.72 8.95
N GLU A 44 2.39 -17.77 9.42
CA GLU A 44 3.52 -18.30 8.66
C GLU A 44 3.17 -19.70 8.08
N GLY A 45 3.33 -19.88 6.77
CA GLY A 45 3.03 -21.14 6.07
C GLY A 45 1.58 -21.33 5.60
N GLU A 46 0.62 -20.49 6.00
CA GLU A 46 -0.77 -20.58 5.51
C GLU A 46 -1.00 -19.88 4.16
N LEU A 47 -0.14 -18.91 3.81
CA LEU A 47 -0.07 -18.34 2.47
C LEU A 47 1.17 -18.82 1.73
N LEU A 48 0.95 -19.29 0.50
CA LEU A 48 1.99 -19.37 -0.51
C LEU A 48 2.35 -17.96 -0.96
N ALA A 49 3.18 -17.27 -0.18
CA ALA A 49 3.73 -15.97 -0.50
C ALA A 49 5.25 -16.09 -0.72
N PRO A 50 5.82 -15.34 -1.68
CA PRO A 50 7.27 -15.34 -1.91
C PRO A 50 8.08 -14.71 -0.77
N ILE A 51 7.41 -14.17 0.26
CA ILE A 51 8.03 -13.51 1.41
C ILE A 51 7.54 -14.20 2.68
N ALA A 52 8.47 -14.59 3.56
CA ALA A 52 8.15 -15.13 4.87
C ALA A 52 7.73 -14.00 5.84
N PHE A 53 6.67 -14.23 6.62
CA PHE A 53 6.18 -13.29 7.63
C PHE A 53 6.11 -14.01 8.98
N LYS A 54 6.77 -13.45 10.00
CA LYS A 54 6.77 -14.00 11.37
C LYS A 54 5.51 -13.64 12.16
N ASP A 55 4.88 -12.51 11.84
CA ASP A 55 3.68 -12.03 12.49
C ASP A 55 2.42 -12.34 11.66
N PRO A 56 1.23 -12.46 12.28
CA PRO A 56 -0.01 -12.62 11.56
C PRO A 56 -0.26 -11.47 10.59
N VAL A 57 -0.50 -11.80 9.32
CA VAL A 57 -0.73 -10.80 8.27
C VAL A 57 -2.16 -10.86 7.76
N TYR A 58 -2.67 -9.68 7.38
CA TYR A 58 -3.91 -9.55 6.64
C TYR A 58 -3.64 -9.49 5.15
N ARG A 59 -4.50 -10.15 4.36
CA ARG A 59 -4.52 -10.08 2.90
C ARG A 59 -5.36 -8.90 2.45
N VAL A 60 -4.76 -8.03 1.63
CA VAL A 60 -5.44 -6.92 0.97
C VAL A 60 -5.36 -7.16 -0.54
N THR A 61 -6.50 -7.08 -1.21
CA THR A 61 -6.59 -7.15 -2.67
C THR A 61 -6.68 -5.73 -3.22
N VAL A 62 -5.73 -5.38 -4.10
CA VAL A 62 -5.65 -4.08 -4.75
C VAL A 62 -5.87 -4.29 -6.24
N SER A 63 -6.73 -3.48 -6.85
CA SER A 63 -6.87 -3.40 -8.30
C SER A 63 -5.90 -2.35 -8.82
N LEU A 64 -5.12 -2.72 -9.83
CA LEU A 64 -4.17 -1.83 -10.48
C LEU A 64 -4.89 -0.99 -11.53
N GLU A 65 -4.58 0.30 -11.60
CA GLU A 65 -5.08 1.16 -12.67
C GLU A 65 -4.41 0.84 -14.01
N ARG A 66 -3.17 0.33 -13.95
CA ARG A 66 -2.39 -0.11 -15.12
C ARG A 66 -1.68 -1.42 -14.79
N THR A 67 -1.69 -2.33 -15.76
CA THR A 67 -1.00 -3.63 -15.68
C THR A 67 0.32 -3.64 -16.45
N SER A 68 0.80 -2.49 -16.92
CA SER A 68 2.09 -2.29 -17.58
C SER A 68 2.85 -1.11 -16.97
N ILE A 69 4.17 -1.14 -17.08
CA ILE A 69 5.09 -0.06 -16.70
C ILE A 69 5.97 0.31 -17.89
N ALA A 70 6.15 1.62 -18.14
CA ALA A 70 7.08 2.09 -19.16
C ALA A 70 8.52 1.98 -18.62
N ALA A 71 9.25 0.97 -19.06
CA ALA A 71 10.62 0.70 -18.63
C ALA A 71 11.54 0.46 -19.83
N TYR A 72 12.73 1.06 -19.80
CA TYR A 72 13.75 0.93 -20.85
C TYR A 72 13.27 1.33 -22.27
N GLY A 73 12.30 2.26 -22.35
CA GLY A 73 11.74 2.71 -23.64
C GLY A 73 10.62 1.83 -24.18
N GLU A 74 10.19 0.80 -23.45
CA GLU A 74 9.10 -0.10 -23.84
C GLU A 74 8.05 -0.24 -22.72
N GLU A 75 6.81 -0.56 -23.08
CA GLU A 75 5.84 -1.01 -22.08
C GLU A 75 6.12 -2.46 -21.68
N ARG A 76 6.40 -2.69 -20.40
CA ARG A 76 6.60 -4.01 -19.82
C ARG A 76 5.39 -4.41 -18.99
N PRO A 77 4.76 -5.57 -19.26
CA PRO A 77 3.64 -6.04 -18.46
C PRO A 77 4.10 -6.44 -17.06
N LEU A 78 3.26 -6.17 -16.06
CA LEU A 78 3.44 -6.67 -14.70
C LEU A 78 3.02 -8.14 -14.67
N THR A 79 3.96 -9.04 -14.38
CA THR A 79 3.70 -10.47 -14.38
C THR A 79 3.37 -10.99 -12.98
N PRO A 80 2.53 -12.03 -12.87
CA PRO A 80 2.34 -12.73 -11.61
C PRO A 80 3.67 -13.24 -11.04
N GLY A 81 3.82 -13.17 -9.72
CA GLY A 81 5.05 -13.56 -9.02
C GLY A 81 6.03 -12.41 -8.79
N MET A 82 5.82 -11.24 -9.40
CA MET A 82 6.56 -10.03 -9.03
C MET A 82 6.22 -9.59 -7.60
N THR A 83 7.24 -9.15 -6.87
CA THR A 83 7.07 -8.52 -5.56
C THR A 83 6.79 -7.04 -5.74
N LEU A 84 5.77 -6.56 -5.01
CA LEU A 84 5.40 -5.15 -4.97
C LEU A 84 5.36 -4.67 -3.53
N ILE A 85 5.82 -3.44 -3.32
CA ILE A 85 5.72 -2.72 -2.04
C ILE A 85 4.69 -1.62 -2.20
N GLY A 86 3.60 -1.71 -1.43
CA GLY A 86 2.47 -0.79 -1.53
C GLY A 86 2.32 0.12 -0.31
N ASP A 87 2.17 1.41 -0.56
CA ASP A 87 1.83 2.41 0.42
C ASP A 87 0.34 2.79 0.26
N VAL A 88 -0.48 2.50 1.28
CA VAL A 88 -1.93 2.77 1.28
C VAL A 88 -2.18 4.16 1.86
N ILE A 89 -2.94 4.99 1.13
CA ILE A 89 -3.31 6.32 1.58
C ILE A 89 -4.54 6.23 2.47
N THR A 90 -4.34 6.25 3.79
CA THR A 90 -5.42 6.13 4.80
C THR A 90 -6.06 7.47 5.19
N GLY A 91 -5.48 8.59 4.78
CA GLY A 91 -6.02 9.93 5.01
C GLY A 91 -5.19 11.00 4.32
N ARG A 92 -5.81 12.14 4.03
CA ARG A 92 -5.14 13.32 3.49
C ARG A 92 -5.28 14.45 4.51
N ARG A 93 -4.15 14.92 5.03
CA ARG A 93 -4.12 16.01 5.99
C ARG A 93 -3.43 17.22 5.37
N HIS A 94 -4.04 18.39 5.49
CA HIS A 94 -3.36 19.62 5.07
C HIS A 94 -2.23 19.94 6.04
N PHE A 95 -1.09 20.39 5.51
CA PHE A 95 0.06 20.79 6.31
C PHE A 95 -0.30 21.85 7.35
N THR A 96 -1.13 22.83 6.96
CA THR A 96 -1.64 23.87 7.87
C THR A 96 -2.40 23.28 9.06
N ASP A 97 -3.24 22.27 8.83
CA ASP A 97 -3.97 21.59 9.89
C ASP A 97 -3.05 20.81 10.83
N TRP A 98 -1.92 20.30 10.34
CA TRP A 98 -0.91 19.64 11.18
C TRP A 98 -0.12 20.63 12.02
N VAL A 99 0.29 21.78 11.47
CA VAL A 99 1.05 22.82 12.20
C VAL A 99 0.20 23.47 13.29
N LEU A 100 -1.11 23.64 13.07
CA LEU A 100 -2.00 24.34 14.00
C LEU A 100 -2.53 23.44 15.15
N ASP A 101 -2.37 22.13 15.08
CA ASP A 101 -2.76 21.18 16.15
C ASP A 101 -2.13 21.48 17.52
N PRO A 102 -0.80 21.65 17.65
CA PRO A 102 -0.18 21.93 18.94
C PRO A 102 -0.66 23.26 19.55
N LEU A 103 -1.04 24.24 18.72
CA LEU A 103 -1.59 25.52 19.19
C LEU A 103 -3.02 25.37 19.71
N LYS A 104 -3.85 24.55 19.05
CA LYS A 104 -5.22 24.26 19.51
C LYS A 104 -5.24 23.46 20.83
N ALA A 105 -4.25 22.59 21.05
CA ALA A 105 -4.12 21.81 22.28
C ALA A 105 -3.79 22.66 23.52
N ILE A 106 -3.19 23.84 23.34
CA ILE A 106 -2.81 24.75 24.44
C ILE A 106 -3.96 25.69 24.84
N GLY A 107 -4.90 25.95 23.94
CA GLY A 107 -6.02 26.89 24.16
C GLY A 107 -7.26 26.30 24.86
N SER A 108 -7.31 24.98 25.12
CA SER A 108 -8.47 24.31 25.73
C SER A 108 -8.28 24.00 27.21
N ARG A 109 -7.75 24.95 27.99
CA ARG A 109 -7.59 24.81 29.44
C ARG A 109 -8.28 25.92 30.19
#